data_AF-A0A496MYE4-F1
#
_entry.id   AF-A0A496MYE4-F1
#
_cell.length_a   1.000
_cell.length_b   1.000
_cell.length_c   1.000
_cell.angle_alpha   90.00
_cell.angle_beta   90.00
_cell.angle_gamma   90.00
#
_symmetry.space_group_name_H-M   'P 1'
#
loop_
_entity.id
_entity.type
_entity.pdbx_description
1 polymer ?
#
loop_
_entity_poly.entity_id
_entity_poly.type
_entity_poly.pdbx_seq_one_letter_code
_entity_poly.pdbx_strand_id
1 'polypeptide(L)'
;MVDPQKLENIEPDTKSEEQIITYLEEDAGKIRAHVAGQLLPGQEIIYALLLRVAGLNTTAENVHDGWAAWRLLCRPNDTHKDLIPYDDLNPATQILDEPYAAAIREVAANQIEGMPYTNSRGMLERLEELPKELVLTKIQVQLYWIQQRLKMILPEDNAEINNLVFSALEQAYILSKVSLNMHQEGKNRQNG
;
A
#
# COMPACT_ATOMS: atom_id res chain seq x y z
N MET A 1 -39.17 -33.07 -8.28
CA MET A 1 -38.20 -33.57 -9.27
C MET A 1 -38.11 -32.52 -10.36
N VAL A 2 -36.95 -31.89 -10.52
CA VAL A 2 -36.72 -30.84 -11.54
C VAL A 2 -36.41 -31.55 -12.86
N ASP A 3 -37.03 -31.08 -13.93
CA ASP A 3 -36.91 -31.62 -15.29
C ASP A 3 -35.47 -31.50 -15.83
N PRO A 4 -34.79 -32.62 -16.13
CA PRO A 4 -33.39 -32.61 -16.57
C PRO A 4 -33.18 -31.97 -17.96
N GLN A 5 -34.23 -31.73 -18.75
CA GLN A 5 -34.10 -31.09 -20.07
C GLN A 5 -34.02 -29.55 -20.02
N LYS A 6 -34.19 -28.94 -18.84
CA LYS A 6 -34.12 -27.48 -18.68
C LYS A 6 -32.72 -26.92 -18.45
N LEU A 7 -31.70 -27.78 -18.37
CA LEU A 7 -30.29 -27.39 -18.18
C LEU A 7 -29.49 -27.31 -19.48
N GLU A 8 -30.07 -27.68 -20.62
CA GLU A 8 -29.31 -27.87 -21.89
C GLU A 8 -29.50 -26.73 -22.91
N ASN A 9 -30.24 -25.67 -22.58
CA ASN A 9 -30.45 -24.52 -23.46
C ASN A 9 -30.03 -23.19 -22.79
N ILE A 10 -28.82 -23.15 -22.23
CA ILE A 10 -28.13 -21.87 -22.02
C ILE A 10 -27.31 -21.66 -23.30
N GLU A 11 -27.89 -20.95 -24.26
CA GLU A 11 -27.10 -20.43 -25.39
C GLU A 11 -25.92 -19.62 -24.82
N PRO A 12 -24.68 -19.84 -25.28
CA PRO A 12 -23.57 -19.02 -24.83
C PRO A 12 -23.89 -17.57 -25.21
N ASP A 13 -23.93 -16.68 -24.22
CA ASP A 13 -24.15 -15.25 -24.42
C ASP A 13 -22.98 -14.70 -25.24
N THR A 14 -23.12 -14.69 -26.57
CA THR A 14 -22.14 -14.15 -27.51
C THR A 14 -22.23 -12.62 -27.60
N LYS A 15 -22.59 -11.94 -26.51
CA LYS A 15 -22.24 -10.53 -26.37
C LYS A 15 -20.73 -10.48 -26.19
N SER A 16 -20.07 -9.76 -27.09
CA SER A 16 -18.66 -9.38 -27.01
C SER A 16 -18.23 -9.27 -25.55
N GLU A 17 -17.36 -10.18 -25.10
CA GLU A 17 -16.80 -10.19 -23.75
C GLU A 17 -16.01 -8.89 -23.56
N GLU A 18 -16.69 -7.80 -23.23
CA GLU A 18 -16.07 -6.67 -22.55
C GLU A 18 -15.55 -7.25 -21.24
N GLN A 19 -14.27 -7.62 -21.25
CA GLN A 19 -13.58 -8.14 -20.08
C GLN A 19 -13.74 -7.11 -18.96
N ILE A 20 -14.66 -7.37 -18.03
CA ILE A 20 -14.87 -6.51 -16.87
C ILE A 20 -13.62 -6.62 -16.02
N ILE A 21 -12.75 -5.62 -16.09
CA ILE A 21 -11.58 -5.50 -15.22
C ILE A 21 -12.09 -5.50 -13.78
N THR A 22 -11.70 -6.51 -13.01
CA THR A 22 -12.04 -6.62 -11.60
C THR A 22 -11.24 -5.62 -10.77
N TYR A 23 -11.72 -5.29 -9.57
CA TYR A 23 -11.02 -4.35 -8.68
C TYR A 23 -9.60 -4.84 -8.30
N LEU A 24 -9.36 -6.15 -8.28
CA LEU A 24 -8.03 -6.72 -8.03
C LEU A 24 -7.11 -6.59 -9.25
N GLU A 25 -7.65 -6.71 -10.46
CA GLU A 25 -6.88 -6.47 -11.69
C GLU A 25 -6.51 -4.98 -11.84
N GLU A 26 -7.39 -4.08 -11.43
CA GLU A 26 -7.11 -2.64 -11.39
C GLU A 26 -5.96 -2.33 -10.41
N ASP A 27 -6.02 -2.88 -9.21
CA ASP A 27 -4.96 -2.72 -8.20
C ASP A 27 -3.63 -3.35 -8.61
N ALA A 28 -3.69 -4.55 -9.20
CA ALA A 28 -2.54 -5.22 -9.77
C ALA A 28 -1.86 -4.33 -10.82
N GLY A 29 -2.64 -3.64 -11.66
CA GLY A 29 -2.15 -2.63 -12.60
C GLY A 29 -1.42 -1.47 -11.92
N LYS A 30 -1.97 -0.94 -10.82
CA LYS A 30 -1.33 0.13 -10.03
C LYS A 30 -0.01 -0.32 -9.41
N ILE A 31 0.04 -1.54 -8.86
CA ILE A 31 1.27 -2.11 -8.27
C ILE A 31 2.32 -2.32 -9.36
N ARG A 32 1.93 -2.86 -10.52
CA ARG A 32 2.83 -3.09 -11.65
C ARG A 32 3.50 -1.79 -12.13
N ALA A 33 2.82 -0.66 -12.09
CA ALA A 33 3.39 0.64 -12.45
C ALA A 33 4.51 1.12 -11.51
N HIS A 34 4.61 0.56 -10.29
CA HIS A 34 5.57 0.95 -9.26
C HIS A 34 6.75 -0.02 -9.09
N VAL A 35 6.77 -1.11 -9.86
CA VAL A 35 7.89 -2.08 -9.84
C VAL A 35 8.61 -2.10 -11.18
N ALA A 36 9.94 -2.02 -11.14
CA ALA A 36 10.77 -2.25 -12.33
C ALA A 36 10.89 -3.76 -12.68
N GLY A 37 10.55 -4.62 -11.72
CA GLY A 37 10.55 -6.08 -11.88
C GLY A 37 9.33 -6.59 -12.64
N GLN A 38 9.48 -7.75 -13.28
CA GLN A 38 8.40 -8.38 -14.03
C GLN A 38 7.50 -9.20 -13.10
N LEU A 39 6.29 -8.73 -12.86
CA LEU A 39 5.24 -9.53 -12.22
C LEU A 39 4.73 -10.59 -13.21
N LEU A 40 4.63 -11.83 -12.73
CA LEU A 40 4.13 -12.95 -13.52
C LEU A 40 2.60 -13.04 -13.45
N PRO A 41 1.93 -13.54 -14.51
CA PRO A 41 0.48 -13.69 -14.52
C PRO A 41 -0.05 -14.40 -13.27
N GLY A 42 -1.01 -13.78 -12.59
CA GLY A 42 -1.62 -14.27 -11.35
C GLY A 42 -0.85 -13.92 -10.06
N GLN A 43 0.45 -13.63 -10.14
CA GLN A 43 1.22 -13.16 -8.97
C GLN A 43 0.76 -11.76 -8.58
N GLU A 44 0.52 -10.90 -9.58
CA GLU A 44 0.02 -9.54 -9.34
C GLU A 44 -1.35 -9.51 -8.63
N ILE A 45 -2.19 -10.52 -8.82
CA ILE A 45 -3.50 -10.63 -8.17
C ILE A 45 -3.33 -10.94 -6.68
N ILE A 46 -2.37 -11.79 -6.32
CA ILE A 46 -2.05 -12.06 -4.92
C ILE A 46 -1.49 -10.80 -4.26
N TYR A 47 -0.67 -10.01 -4.96
CA TYR A 47 -0.15 -8.75 -4.41
C TYR A 47 -1.24 -7.67 -4.29
N ALA A 48 -2.22 -7.64 -5.21
CA ALA A 48 -3.42 -6.84 -5.05
C ALA A 48 -4.25 -7.26 -3.82
N LEU A 49 -4.28 -8.55 -3.49
CA LEU A 49 -4.89 -9.00 -2.23
C LEU A 49 -4.09 -8.52 -1.01
N LEU A 50 -2.75 -8.59 -1.03
CA LEU A 50 -1.89 -8.06 0.04
C LEU A 50 -2.13 -6.57 0.28
N LEU A 51 -2.26 -5.79 -0.80
CA LEU A 51 -2.66 -4.38 -0.73
C LEU A 51 -3.97 -4.18 0.05
N ARG A 52 -4.96 -5.06 -0.14
CA ARG A 52 -6.27 -4.94 0.50
C ARG A 52 -6.27 -5.37 1.97
N VAL A 53 -5.50 -6.39 2.32
CA VAL A 53 -5.49 -6.95 3.69
C VAL A 53 -4.47 -6.27 4.60
N ALA A 54 -3.30 -5.92 4.08
CA ALA A 54 -2.19 -5.34 4.83
C ALA A 54 -1.94 -3.88 4.45
N GLY A 55 -2.10 -3.52 3.17
CA GLY A 55 -1.95 -2.15 2.68
C GLY A 55 -0.60 -1.54 3.08
N LEU A 56 -0.63 -0.46 3.86
CA LEU A 56 0.58 0.20 4.37
C LEU A 56 1.44 -0.70 5.27
N ASN A 57 0.88 -1.73 5.89
CA ASN A 57 1.60 -2.65 6.76
C ASN A 57 2.22 -3.83 6.02
N THR A 58 2.18 -3.84 4.68
CA THR A 58 2.76 -4.93 3.88
C THR A 58 4.27 -5.00 4.09
N THR A 59 4.75 -6.13 4.58
CA THR A 59 6.17 -6.43 4.78
C THR A 59 6.75 -7.24 3.61
N ALA A 60 8.08 -7.34 3.54
CA ALA A 60 8.76 -8.24 2.61
C ALA A 60 8.40 -9.71 2.86
N GLU A 61 8.18 -10.11 4.12
CA GLU A 61 7.67 -11.44 4.46
C GLU A 61 6.27 -11.70 3.87
N ASN A 62 5.35 -10.72 3.92
CA ASN A 62 4.03 -10.87 3.29
C ASN A 62 4.13 -11.08 1.78
N VAL A 63 5.07 -10.37 1.13
CA VAL A 63 5.35 -10.53 -0.31
C VAL A 63 5.89 -11.93 -0.59
N HIS A 64 6.82 -12.41 0.22
CA HIS A 64 7.38 -13.76 0.10
C HIS A 64 6.30 -14.83 0.25
N ASP A 65 5.43 -14.73 1.26
CA ASP A 65 4.30 -15.64 1.45
C ASP A 65 3.34 -15.61 0.25
N GLY A 66 3.07 -14.42 -0.29
CA GLY A 66 2.26 -14.24 -1.49
C GLY A 66 2.89 -14.89 -2.72
N TRP A 67 4.20 -14.72 -2.92
CA TRP A 67 4.95 -15.38 -3.99
C TRP A 67 4.97 -16.90 -3.81
N ALA A 68 5.18 -17.39 -2.59
CA ALA A 68 5.18 -18.82 -2.28
C ALA A 68 3.82 -19.45 -2.57
N ALA A 69 2.72 -18.79 -2.18
CA ALA A 69 1.36 -19.21 -2.51
C ALA A 69 1.13 -19.25 -4.03
N TRP A 70 1.53 -18.20 -4.75
CA TRP A 70 1.46 -18.17 -6.22
C TRP A 70 2.24 -19.34 -6.83
N ARG A 71 3.46 -19.58 -6.35
CA ARG A 71 4.35 -20.62 -6.86
C ARG A 71 3.74 -22.01 -6.69
N LEU A 72 3.14 -22.29 -5.53
CA LEU A 72 2.46 -23.56 -5.25
C LEU A 72 1.25 -23.77 -6.16
N LEU A 73 0.46 -22.71 -6.41
CA LEU A 73 -0.75 -22.80 -7.23
C LEU A 73 -0.44 -22.93 -8.72
N CYS A 74 0.51 -22.13 -9.23
CA CYS A 74 0.78 -22.04 -10.66
C CYS A 74 1.86 -23.02 -11.14
N ARG A 75 2.71 -23.53 -10.24
CA ARG A 75 3.78 -24.50 -10.56
C ARG A 75 3.88 -25.64 -9.53
N PRO A 76 2.81 -26.41 -9.30
CA PRO A 76 2.76 -27.44 -8.26
C PRO A 76 3.77 -28.58 -8.44
N ASN A 77 4.23 -28.82 -9.67
CA ASN A 77 5.16 -29.91 -9.99
C ASN A 77 6.64 -29.48 -10.02
N ASP A 78 6.93 -28.20 -9.72
CA ASP A 78 8.28 -27.63 -9.83
C ASP A 78 8.68 -27.03 -8.48
N THR A 79 9.37 -27.85 -7.67
CA THR A 79 9.82 -27.49 -6.33
C THR A 79 10.90 -26.41 -6.42
N HIS A 80 10.70 -25.29 -5.72
CA HIS A 80 11.67 -24.20 -5.66
C HIS A 80 12.36 -24.18 -4.31
N LYS A 81 13.70 -24.02 -4.30
CA LYS A 81 14.55 -24.03 -3.08
C LYS A 81 14.17 -22.97 -2.04
N ASP A 82 13.55 -21.88 -2.50
CA ASP A 82 13.18 -20.74 -1.65
C ASP A 82 11.74 -20.87 -1.11
N LEU A 83 11.06 -22.01 -1.28
CA LEU A 83 9.78 -22.31 -0.60
C LEU A 83 10.03 -22.74 0.86
N ILE A 84 10.57 -21.82 1.64
CA ILE A 84 10.86 -21.91 3.08
C ILE A 84 10.41 -20.62 3.76
N PRO A 85 10.27 -20.57 5.10
CA PRO A 85 9.95 -19.33 5.82
C PRO A 85 10.90 -18.18 5.47
N TYR A 86 10.39 -16.94 5.48
CA TYR A 86 11.16 -15.77 5.09
C TYR A 86 12.45 -15.59 5.91
N ASP A 87 12.37 -15.82 7.22
CA ASP A 87 13.52 -15.72 8.13
C ASP A 87 14.61 -16.78 7.88
N ASP A 88 14.26 -17.87 7.19
CA ASP A 88 15.21 -18.93 6.81
C ASP A 88 15.89 -18.67 5.45
N LEU A 89 15.46 -17.62 4.72
CA LEU A 89 16.11 -17.20 3.49
C LEU A 89 17.47 -16.56 3.76
N ASN A 90 18.37 -16.66 2.79
CA ASN A 90 19.58 -15.85 2.83
C ASN A 90 19.23 -14.36 2.59
N PRO A 91 19.99 -13.39 3.16
CA PRO A 91 19.69 -11.96 3.04
C PRO A 91 19.62 -11.44 1.60
N ALA A 92 20.38 -12.03 0.67
CA ALA A 92 20.38 -11.63 -0.73
C ALA A 92 19.11 -12.09 -1.48
N THR A 93 18.40 -13.11 -0.98
CA THR A 93 17.07 -13.48 -1.47
C THR A 93 16.01 -12.59 -0.82
N GLN A 94 16.09 -12.34 0.48
CA GLN A 94 15.15 -11.47 1.21
C GLN A 94 15.02 -10.06 0.60
N ILE A 95 16.13 -9.48 0.13
CA ILE A 95 16.13 -8.13 -0.46
C ILE A 95 15.36 -8.05 -1.79
N LEU A 96 15.08 -9.19 -2.43
CA LEU A 96 14.34 -9.24 -3.69
C LEU A 96 12.84 -8.96 -3.50
N ASP A 97 12.31 -9.17 -2.29
CA ASP A 97 10.90 -8.95 -1.95
C ASP A 97 10.59 -7.49 -1.63
N GLU A 98 11.59 -6.75 -1.13
CA GLU A 98 11.42 -5.36 -0.66
C GLU A 98 10.89 -4.40 -1.75
N PRO A 99 11.33 -4.46 -3.02
CA PRO A 99 10.77 -3.60 -4.08
C PRO A 99 9.25 -3.79 -4.27
N TYR A 100 8.75 -5.01 -4.13
CA TYR A 100 7.32 -5.30 -4.26
C TYR A 100 6.55 -4.84 -3.01
N ALA A 101 7.12 -5.04 -1.83
CA ALA A 101 6.53 -4.57 -0.58
C ALA A 101 6.42 -3.04 -0.59
N ALA A 102 7.49 -2.35 -1.03
CA ALA A 102 7.49 -0.91 -1.22
C ALA A 102 6.42 -0.45 -2.23
N ALA A 103 6.28 -1.12 -3.37
CA ALA A 103 5.27 -0.79 -4.37
C ALA A 103 3.84 -0.97 -3.85
N ILE A 104 3.56 -2.04 -3.11
CA ILE A 104 2.24 -2.25 -2.48
C ILE A 104 1.93 -1.12 -1.49
N ARG A 105 2.91 -0.75 -0.65
CA ARG A 105 2.74 0.35 0.31
C ARG A 105 2.56 1.69 -0.38
N GLU A 106 3.25 1.94 -1.49
CA GLU A 106 3.09 3.15 -2.30
C GLU A 106 1.69 3.25 -2.91
N VAL A 107 1.18 2.14 -3.47
CA VAL A 107 -0.20 2.09 -3.96
C VAL A 107 -1.20 2.26 -2.81
N ALA A 108 -0.96 1.64 -1.65
CA ALA A 108 -1.80 1.81 -0.47
C ALA A 108 -1.85 3.27 0.00
N ALA A 109 -0.69 3.95 0.03
CA ALA A 109 -0.59 5.36 0.33
C ALA A 109 -1.41 6.18 -0.69
N ASN A 110 -1.23 5.93 -1.98
CA ASN A 110 -1.97 6.56 -3.07
C ASN A 110 -3.49 6.25 -3.07
N GLN A 111 -3.95 5.14 -2.46
CA GLN A 111 -5.38 4.85 -2.33
C GLN A 111 -6.00 5.51 -1.12
N ILE A 112 -5.24 5.65 -0.04
CA ILE A 112 -5.56 6.54 1.08
C ILE A 112 -5.55 8.00 0.61
N GLU A 113 -4.76 8.31 -0.43
CA GLU A 113 -4.61 9.59 -1.11
C GLU A 113 -5.32 9.63 -2.48
N GLY A 114 -6.63 9.91 -2.50
CA GLY A 114 -7.21 10.70 -3.61
C GLY A 114 -6.58 12.11 -3.77
N MET A 115 -5.30 12.29 -3.41
CA MET A 115 -4.50 13.50 -3.47
C MET A 115 -3.12 13.17 -4.04
N PRO A 116 -2.86 13.44 -5.33
CA PRO A 116 -1.49 13.42 -5.82
C PRO A 116 -0.64 14.44 -5.06
N TYR A 117 0.60 14.07 -4.74
CA TYR A 117 1.68 14.99 -4.40
C TYR A 117 1.99 15.92 -5.58
N THR A 118 1.07 16.83 -5.92
CA THR A 118 1.29 17.90 -6.90
C THR A 118 0.53 19.16 -6.48
N ASN A 119 1.29 20.22 -6.24
CA ASN A 119 0.94 21.59 -5.86
C ASN A 119 0.25 21.79 -4.48
N SER A 120 0.87 22.66 -3.69
CA SER A 120 0.54 22.95 -2.28
C SER A 120 -0.78 23.70 -2.05
N ARG A 121 -1.46 24.16 -3.11
CA ARG A 121 -2.65 25.01 -2.99
C ARG A 121 -3.95 24.21 -2.91
N GLY A 122 -4.13 23.19 -3.77
CA GLY A 122 -5.32 22.34 -3.73
C GLY A 122 -5.33 21.33 -2.57
N MET A 123 -4.17 21.08 -1.95
CA MET A 123 -4.04 20.19 -0.79
C MET A 123 -4.60 20.83 0.48
N LEU A 124 -4.36 22.14 0.71
CA LEU A 124 -4.86 22.84 1.88
C LEU A 124 -6.40 22.85 1.92
N GLU A 125 -7.03 23.18 0.79
CA GLU A 125 -8.49 23.25 0.67
C GLU A 125 -9.14 21.88 0.98
N ARG A 126 -8.58 20.78 0.50
CA ARG A 126 -9.13 19.43 0.75
C ARG A 126 -8.80 18.89 2.15
N LEU A 127 -7.69 19.30 2.76
CA LEU A 127 -7.37 18.92 4.14
C LEU A 127 -8.29 19.63 5.15
N GLU A 128 -8.78 20.83 4.82
CA GLU A 128 -9.77 21.56 5.63
C GLU A 128 -11.15 20.87 5.66
N GLU A 129 -11.47 20.05 4.67
CA GLU A 129 -12.74 19.31 4.57
C GLU A 129 -12.73 17.96 5.31
N LEU A 130 -11.55 17.44 5.67
CA LEU A 130 -11.43 16.14 6.33
C LEU A 130 -11.66 16.25 7.86
N PRO A 131 -12.16 15.18 8.50
CA PRO A 131 -12.14 15.07 9.95
C PRO A 131 -10.72 15.22 10.48
N LYS A 132 -10.57 16.00 11.56
CA LYS A 132 -9.28 16.33 12.16
C LYS A 132 -8.46 15.11 12.56
N GLU A 133 -9.12 14.08 13.07
CA GLU A 133 -8.52 12.80 13.44
C GLU A 133 -7.85 12.16 12.23
N LEU A 134 -8.52 12.20 11.07
CA LEU A 134 -8.00 11.66 9.81
C LEU A 134 -6.82 12.47 9.28
N VAL A 135 -6.88 13.81 9.39
CA VAL A 135 -5.75 14.68 9.04
C VAL A 135 -4.53 14.38 9.90
N LEU A 136 -4.73 14.18 11.21
CA LEU A 136 -3.65 13.84 12.13
C LEU A 136 -3.06 12.46 11.84
N THR A 137 -3.88 11.45 11.58
CA THR A 137 -3.40 10.12 11.18
C THR A 137 -2.59 10.20 9.90
N LYS A 138 -3.04 10.98 8.90
CA LYS A 138 -2.30 11.18 7.65
C LYS A 138 -0.92 11.81 7.88
N ILE A 139 -0.84 12.85 8.72
CA ILE A 139 0.44 13.49 9.07
C ILE A 139 1.36 12.49 9.80
N GLN A 140 0.85 11.69 10.74
CA GLN A 140 1.67 10.67 11.43
C GLN A 140 2.27 9.66 10.47
N VAL A 141 1.44 9.14 9.56
CA VAL A 141 1.87 8.13 8.58
C VAL A 141 2.95 8.70 7.66
N GLN A 142 2.75 9.92 7.15
CA GLN A 142 3.76 10.57 6.30
C GLN A 142 5.08 10.81 7.05
N LEU A 143 5.01 11.29 8.30
CA LEU A 143 6.21 11.50 9.12
C LEU A 143 6.93 10.19 9.43
N TYR A 144 6.19 9.12 9.76
CA TYR A 144 6.76 7.79 9.97
C TYR A 144 7.51 7.29 8.74
N TRP A 145 6.96 7.45 7.54
CA TRP A 145 7.65 7.01 6.32
C TRP A 145 8.88 7.86 5.99
N ILE A 146 8.83 9.17 6.21
CA ILE A 146 10.01 10.02 6.11
C ILE A 146 11.09 9.53 7.09
N GLN A 147 10.71 9.17 8.32
CA GLN A 147 11.62 8.59 9.31
C GLN A 147 12.25 7.28 8.81
N GLN A 148 11.45 6.32 8.30
CA GLN A 148 11.99 5.05 7.80
C GLN A 148 12.91 5.25 6.58
N ARG A 149 12.53 6.13 5.65
CA ARG A 149 13.34 6.42 4.46
C ARG A 149 14.67 7.07 4.82
N LEU A 150 14.68 7.95 5.81
CA LEU A 150 15.91 8.58 6.29
C LEU A 150 16.82 7.60 7.02
N LYS A 151 16.29 6.63 7.76
CA LYS A 151 17.10 5.53 8.35
C LYS A 151 17.84 4.72 7.29
N MET A 152 17.28 4.57 6.09
CA MET A 152 17.94 3.83 5.01
C MET A 152 19.00 4.65 4.26
N ILE A 153 18.87 5.99 4.25
CA ILE A 153 19.75 6.88 3.46
C ILE A 153 20.86 7.48 4.32
N LEU A 154 20.59 7.74 5.59
CA LEU A 154 21.56 8.32 6.51
C LEU A 154 22.43 7.21 7.13
N PRO A 155 23.77 7.37 7.12
CA PRO A 155 24.65 6.38 7.73
C PRO A 155 24.46 6.35 9.25
N GLU A 156 24.45 5.15 9.84
CA GLU A 156 24.13 4.92 11.27
C GLU A 156 25.10 5.62 12.24
N ASP A 157 26.31 5.93 11.79
CA ASP A 157 27.38 6.56 12.58
C ASP A 157 27.13 8.05 12.87
N ASN A 158 26.13 8.68 12.22
CA ASN A 158 25.76 10.06 12.48
C ASN A 158 24.52 10.18 13.39
N ALA A 159 24.66 9.65 14.60
CA ALA A 159 23.61 9.67 15.63
C ALA A 159 23.04 11.07 15.89
N GLU A 160 23.86 12.11 15.74
CA GLU A 160 23.44 13.51 15.94
C GLU A 160 22.48 13.99 14.83
N ILE A 161 22.79 13.74 13.55
CA ILE A 161 21.88 14.06 12.45
C ILE A 161 20.59 13.23 12.55
N ASN A 162 20.71 11.94 12.86
CA ASN A 162 19.55 11.06 13.04
C ASN A 162 18.60 11.61 14.13
N ASN A 163 19.15 11.92 15.32
CA ASN A 163 18.38 12.49 16.42
C ASN A 163 17.73 13.84 16.07
N LEU A 164 18.45 14.70 15.35
CA LEU A 164 17.94 16.01 14.93
C LEU A 164 16.74 15.87 13.98
N VAL A 165 16.82 14.95 13.01
CA VAL A 165 15.72 14.73 12.07
C VAL A 165 14.53 14.07 12.76
N PHE A 166 14.74 13.07 13.62
CA PHE A 166 13.64 12.45 14.37
C PHE A 166 12.91 13.49 15.24
N SER A 167 13.67 14.35 15.93
CA SER A 167 13.11 15.46 16.74
C SER A 167 12.33 16.45 15.88
N ALA A 168 12.83 16.83 14.70
CA ALA A 168 12.13 17.75 13.79
C ALA A 168 10.79 17.17 13.29
N LEU A 169 10.74 15.86 13.00
CA LEU A 169 9.52 15.19 12.55
C LEU A 169 8.51 15.07 13.69
N GLU A 170 8.96 14.77 14.90
CA GLU A 170 8.10 14.77 16.09
C GLU A 170 7.52 16.17 16.38
N GLN A 171 8.36 17.21 16.30
CA GLN A 171 7.91 18.59 16.46
C GLN A 171 6.90 19.00 15.38
N ALA A 172 7.13 18.61 14.13
CA ALA A 172 6.18 18.85 13.04
C ALA A 172 4.81 18.24 13.37
N TYR A 173 4.78 17.00 13.87
CA TYR A 173 3.53 16.36 14.27
C TYR A 173 2.80 17.10 15.40
N ILE A 174 3.55 17.47 16.45
CA ILE A 174 3.01 18.19 17.62
C ILE A 174 2.44 19.54 17.18
N LEU A 175 3.17 20.29 16.36
CA LEU A 175 2.71 21.59 15.86
C LEU A 175 1.46 21.47 14.99
N SER A 176 1.36 20.42 14.16
CA SER A 176 0.13 20.14 13.41
C SER A 176 -1.07 19.86 14.33
N LYS A 177 -0.89 19.09 15.41
CA LYS A 177 -1.94 18.88 16.43
C LYS A 177 -2.42 20.17 17.07
N VAL A 178 -1.47 20.99 17.54
CA VAL A 178 -1.79 22.24 18.23
C VAL A 178 -2.53 23.20 17.29
N SER A 179 -2.05 23.35 16.05
CA SER A 179 -2.67 24.21 15.04
C SER A 179 -4.12 23.80 14.75
N LEU A 180 -4.37 22.48 14.55
CA LEU A 180 -5.71 21.96 14.31
C LEU A 180 -6.65 22.11 15.52
N ASN A 181 -6.14 21.99 16.75
CA ASN A 181 -6.92 22.27 17.96
C ASN A 181 -7.34 23.74 18.04
N MET A 182 -6.40 24.67 17.82
CA MET A 182 -6.65 26.11 17.91
C MET A 182 -7.63 26.62 16.84
N HIS A 183 -7.56 26.08 15.61
CA HIS A 183 -8.48 26.46 14.54
C HIS A 183 -9.94 26.09 14.85
N GLN A 184 -10.16 24.95 15.50
CA GLN A 184 -11.49 24.48 15.90
C GLN A 184 -12.10 25.32 17.05
N GLU A 185 -11.28 25.71 18.03
CA GLU A 185 -11.71 26.62 19.10
C GLU A 185 -12.07 28.02 18.57
N GLY A 186 -11.33 28.52 17.57
CA GLY A 186 -11.62 29.79 16.90
C GLY A 186 -12.95 29.77 16.15
N LYS A 187 -13.24 28.70 15.39
CA LYS A 187 -14.53 28.51 14.68
C LYS A 187 -15.71 28.42 15.65
N ASN A 188 -15.56 27.72 16.78
CA ASN A 188 -16.63 27.59 17.78
C ASN A 188 -16.95 28.92 18.48
N ARG A 189 -15.97 29.81 18.65
CA ARG A 189 -16.18 31.14 19.26
C ARG A 189 -16.79 32.18 18.32
N GLN A 190 -16.71 31.99 17.00
CA GLN A 190 -17.33 32.90 16.02
C GLN A 190 -18.79 32.55 15.71
N ASN A 191 -19.21 31.31 15.99
CA ASN A 191 -20.54 30.79 15.69
C ASN A 191 -21.47 30.64 16.91
N GLY A 192 -21.04 31.09 18.09
CA GLY A 192 -21.83 31.11 19.34
C GLY A 192 -21.97 32.52 19.88
#